data_AF-K1SFR6-F1
#
_entry.id   AF-K1SFR6-F1
#
_cell.length_a   1.000
_cell.length_b   1.000
_cell.length_c   1.000
_cell.angle_alpha   90.00
_cell.angle_beta   90.00
_cell.angle_gamma   90.00
#
_symmetry.space_group_name_H-M   'P 1'
#
loop_
_entity.id
_entity.type
_entity.pdbx_description
1 polymer ?
#
loop_
_entity_poly.entity_id
_entity_poly.type
_entity_poly.pdbx_seq_one_letter_code
_entity_poly.pdbx_strand_id
1 'polypeptide(L)' 'MKTVSGYVENITFRNEDNGFTVLTLSSGKEDITCTGNFGYIGQGEYVEIEGEEVFHEIYGKQIKATNYKNCSCNR' A
#
# COMPACT_ATOMS: atom_id res chain seq x y z
N MET A 1 4.20 -2.88 -14.65
CA MET A 1 3.37 -2.10 -13.73
C MET A 1 2.21 -2.98 -13.29
N LYS A 2 2.03 -3.16 -11.99
CA LYS A 2 1.00 -3.99 -11.39
C LYS A 2 0.10 -3.08 -10.53
N THR A 3 -1.20 -3.24 -10.70
CA THR A 3 -2.22 -2.50 -9.95
C THR A 3 -2.84 -3.46 -8.95
N VAL A 4 -2.89 -3.06 -7.68
CA VAL A 4 -3.55 -3.81 -6.60
C VAL A 4 -4.53 -2.89 -5.89
N SER A 5 -5.71 -3.40 -5.57
CA SER A 5 -6.73 -2.65 -4.84
C SER A 5 -7.22 -3.46 -3.65
N GLY A 6 -7.52 -2.76 -2.56
CA GLY A 6 -7.84 -3.41 -1.30
C GLY A 6 -7.92 -2.43 -0.14
N TYR A 7 -8.13 -2.97 1.05
CA TYR A 7 -8.23 -2.20 2.27
C TYR A 7 -6.86 -2.13 2.96
N VAL A 8 -6.52 -0.98 3.52
CA VAL A 8 -5.33 -0.85 4.36
C VAL A 8 -5.56 -1.62 5.66
N GLU A 9 -4.96 -2.81 5.76
CA GLU A 9 -5.05 -3.69 6.92
C GLU A 9 -4.34 -3.07 8.12
N ASN A 10 -3.11 -2.58 7.92
CA ASN A 10 -2.27 -1.97 8.96
C ASN A 10 -1.14 -1.16 8.33
N ILE A 11 -0.60 -0.21 9.07
CA ILE A 11 0.57 0.58 8.66
C ILE A 11 1.73 0.20 9.59
N THR A 12 2.68 -0.57 9.08
CA THR A 12 3.82 -1.08 9.86
C THR A 12 4.84 0.00 10.15
N PHE A 13 5.05 0.92 9.21
CA PHE A 13 6.05 1.97 9.35
C PHE A 13 5.68 3.21 8.56
N ARG A 14 5.98 4.38 9.11
CA ARG A 14 5.86 5.67 8.42
C ARG A 14 7.05 6.55 8.81
N ASN A 15 7.73 7.07 7.81
CA ASN A 15 8.77 8.08 7.96
C ASN A 15 8.16 9.46 7.74
N GLU A 16 8.17 10.30 8.78
CA GLU A 16 7.65 11.67 8.70
C GLU A 16 8.57 12.62 7.92
N ASP A 17 9.86 12.29 7.82
CA ASP A 17 10.87 13.15 7.18
C ASP A 17 10.74 13.16 5.65
N ASN A 18 10.57 11.96 5.06
CA ASN A 18 10.40 11.80 3.61
C ASN A 18 8.99 11.42 3.18
N GLY A 19 8.08 11.00 4.09
CA GLY A 19 6.74 10.50 3.74
C GLY A 19 6.69 9.01 3.33
N PHE A 20 7.79 8.28 3.49
CA PHE A 20 7.85 6.86 3.16
C PHE A 20 7.01 6.04 4.14
N THR A 21 6.02 5.32 3.64
CA THR A 21 5.09 4.52 4.43
C THR A 21 5.07 3.09 3.92
N VAL A 22 5.14 2.15 4.85
CA VAL A 22 5.00 0.71 4.65
C VAL A 22 3.68 0.30 5.26
N LEU A 23 2.79 -0.22 4.42
CA LEU A 23 1.47 -0.65 4.81
C LEU A 23 1.17 -2.03 4.26
N THR A 24 0.29 -2.75 4.95
CA THR A 24 -0.25 -4.01 4.50
C THR A 24 -1.62 -3.74 3.88
N LEU A 25 -1.79 -4.17 2.65
CA LEU A 25 -3.01 -4.02 1.88
C LEU A 25 -3.66 -5.40 1.74
N SER A 26 -4.88 -5.52 2.22
CA SER A 26 -5.66 -6.75 2.19
C SER A 26 -6.48 -6.79 0.91
N SER A 27 -6.10 -7.66 -0.02
CA SER A 27 -6.80 -7.85 -1.30
C SER A 27 -7.55 -9.19 -1.27
N GLY A 28 -8.65 -9.19 -0.51
CA GLY A 28 -9.54 -10.34 -0.39
C GLY A 28 -8.99 -11.46 0.49
N LYS A 29 -8.18 -12.37 -0.07
CA LYS A 29 -7.63 -13.53 0.64
C LYS A 29 -6.11 -13.50 0.80
N GLU A 30 -5.46 -12.52 0.19
CA GLU A 30 -4.01 -12.36 0.24
C GLU A 30 -3.69 -10.97 0.79
N ASP A 31 -2.80 -10.94 1.78
CA ASP A 31 -2.17 -9.74 2.30
C ASP A 31 -0.94 -9.37 1.45
N ILE A 32 -0.90 -8.12 1.02
CA ILE A 32 0.11 -7.61 0.11
C ILE A 32 0.80 -6.44 0.81
N THR A 33 2.11 -6.56 1.02
CA THR A 33 2.87 -5.46 1.62
C THR A 33 3.19 -4.42 0.55
N CYS A 34 2.78 -3.17 0.78
CA CYS A 34 3.02 -2.05 -0.12
C CYS A 34 3.94 -1.02 0.55
N THR A 35 4.94 -0.56 -0.20
CA THR A 35 5.93 0.43 0.25
C THR A 35 5.96 1.59 -0.72
N GLY A 36 5.95 2.82 -0.23
CA GLY A 36 5.91 3.98 -1.11
C GLY A 36 5.79 5.28 -0.35
N ASN A 37 5.67 6.39 -1.08
CA ASN A 37 5.40 7.68 -0.49
C ASN A 37 3.89 7.90 -0.45
N PHE A 38 3.30 7.78 0.73
CA PHE A 38 1.86 7.97 0.92
C PHE A 38 1.65 9.20 1.80
N GLY A 39 0.95 10.21 1.28
CA GLY A 39 0.77 11.48 2.00
C GLY A 39 -0.07 11.32 3.26
N TYR A 40 -1.32 10.88 3.12
CA TYR A 40 -2.21 10.60 4.24
C TYR A 40 -3.04 9.36 3.89
N ILE A 41 -2.69 8.23 4.49
CA ILE A 41 -3.40 6.98 4.32
C ILE A 41 -3.72 6.44 5.72
N GLY A 42 -4.96 6.01 5.91
CA GLY A 42 -5.45 5.48 7.18
C GLY A 42 -5.71 3.99 7.09
N GLN A 43 -5.62 3.30 8.22
CA GLN A 43 -6.10 1.93 8.34
C GLN A 43 -7.61 1.89 8.07
N GLY A 44 -8.07 0.89 7.30
CA GLY A 44 -9.47 0.72 6.90
C GLY A 44 -9.89 1.51 5.66
N GLU A 45 -9.04 2.37 5.11
CA GLU A 45 -9.32 3.04 3.84
C GLU A 45 -9.15 2.06 2.66
N TYR A 46 -10.02 2.20 1.66
CA TYR A 46 -9.89 1.46 0.41
C TYR A 46 -9.05 2.26 -0.59
N VAL A 47 -7.93 1.67 -1.01
CA VAL A 47 -6.95 2.34 -1.87
C VAL A 47 -6.53 1.42 -3.00
N GLU A 48 -6.25 2.04 -4.14
CA GLU A 48 -5.67 1.38 -5.31
C GLU A 48 -4.22 1.83 -5.45
N ILE A 49 -3.30 0.88 -5.50
CA ILE A 49 -1.86 1.10 -5.53
C ILE A 49 -1.33 0.51 -6.83
N GLU A 50 -0.60 1.33 -7.58
CA GLU A 50 0.08 0.93 -8.80
C GLU A 50 1.58 1.01 -8.59
N GLY A 51 2.28 -0.06 -8.94
CA GLY A 51 3.69 -0.16 -8.65
C GLY A 51 4.39 -1.34 -9.30
N GLU A 52 5.60 -1.60 -8.81
CA GLU A 52 6.40 -2.75 -9.19
C GLU A 52 6.41 -3.77 -8.06
N GLU A 53 6.14 -5.04 -8.40
CA GLU A 53 6.24 -6.14 -7.46
C GLU A 53 7.71 -6.54 -7.27
N VAL A 54 8.15 -6.59 -6.03
CA VAL A 54 9.47 -6.98 -5.58
C VAL A 54 9.32 -8.18 -4.66
N PHE A 55 10.05 -9.25 -4.91
CA PHE A 55 9.98 -10.44 -4.07
C PHE A 55 11.11 -10.44 -3.04
N HIS A 56 10.76 -10.56 -1.76
CA HIS A 56 11.71 -10.80 -0.68
C HIS A 56 11.63 -12.27 -0.25
N GLU A 57 12.79 -12.90 -0.10
CA GLU A 57 12.92 -14.32 0.21
C GLU A 57 12.32 -14.70 1.59
N ILE A 58 12.23 -13.73 2.52
CA ILE A 58 11.81 -13.95 3.91
C ILE A 58 10.36 -13.50 4.15
N TYR A 59 9.99 -12.33 3.62
CA TYR A 59 8.68 -11.70 3.86
C TYR A 59 7.69 -11.89 2.69
N GLY A 60 8.14 -12.48 1.58
CA GLY A 60 7.31 -12.69 0.39
C GLY A 60 7.21 -11.46 -0.50
N LYS A 61 6.05 -11.28 -1.15
CA LYS A 61 5.82 -10.25 -2.17
C LYS A 61 5.60 -8.88 -1.54
N GLN A 62 6.36 -7.90 -1.98
CA GLN A 62 6.19 -6.49 -1.68
C GLN A 62 5.90 -5.73 -2.96
N ILE A 63 5.19 -4.62 -2.86
CA ILE A 63 4.92 -3.75 -4.00
C ILE A 63 5.48 -2.37 -3.71
N LYS A 64 6.37 -1.89 -4.58
CA LYS A 64 6.84 -0.52 -4.55
C LYS A 64 5.82 0.35 -5.27
N ALA A 65 4.98 1.03 -4.50
CA ALA A 65 3.97 1.94 -4.97
C ALA A 65 4.61 3.15 -5.65
N THR A 66 4.32 3.32 -6.94
CA THR A 66 4.74 4.48 -7.73
C THR A 66 3.59 5.47 -7.85
N ASN A 67 2.35 4.98 -7.86
CA ASN A 67 1.14 5.77 -7.93
C ASN A 67 0.09 5.16 -6.98
N TYR A 68 -0.76 6.00 -6.38
CA TYR A 68 -1.87 5.52 -5.58
C TYR A 68 -3.11 6.40 -5.78
N LYS A 69 -4.28 5.78 -5.72
CA LYS A 69 -5.58 6.41 -5.77
C LYS A 69 -6.35 6.08 -4.51
N ASN A 70 -6.72 7.11 -3.77
CA ASN A 70 -7.76 7.00 -2.76
C ASN A 70 -9.12 7.01 -3.46
N CYS A 71 -9.91 5.94 -3.30
CA CYS A 71 -11.32 6.00 -3.65
C CYS A 71 -12.09 6.68 -2.52
N SER A 72 -11.74 7.93 -2.22
CA SER A 72 -12.62 8.78 -1.44
C SER A 72 -13.77 9.16 -2.37
N CYS A 73 -14.89 8.43 -2.27
CA CYS A 73 -16.15 8.87 -2.87
C CYS A 73 -16.53 10.18 -2.18
N ASN A 74 -16.03 11.29 -2.73
CA ASN A 74 -16.33 12.62 -2.23
C ASN A 74 -17.79 12.90 -2.59
N ARG A 75 -18.61 12.96 -1.54
CA ARG A 75 -20.05 13.16 -1.62
C ARG A 75 -20.38 14.61 -1.94
#